data_AF-G9K6V7-F1
#
_entry.id   AF-G9K6V7-F1
#
_cell.length_a   1.000
_cell.length_b   1.000
_cell.length_c   1.000
_cell.angle_alpha   90.00
_cell.angle_beta   90.00
_cell.angle_gamma   90.00
#
_symmetry.space_group_name_H-M   'P 1'
#
loop_
_entity.id
_entity.type
_entity.pdbx_description
1 polymer ?
#
loop_
_entity_poly.entity_id
_entity_poly.type
_entity_poly.pdbx_seq_one_letter_code
_entity_poly.pdbx_strand_id
1 'polypeptide(L)'
;LISITFLSIGYGDMVPHTYCGKGVCLLTGIMGAGCTALVVAVVARKLELTKAEKHVHNFMMDTQLTKRIKNAAANVLRETWLIYKHTKLLKKIDHAKVRRHQRKFLQAIHQLRSVKMEQRKLSDQANTLVDLSKMQSVMYDLITEL
;
A
#
# COMPACT_ATOMS: atom_id res chain seq x y z
N LEU A 1 12.48 39.91 4.32
CA LEU A 1 13.76 39.16 4.36
C LEU A 1 13.71 37.94 5.28
N ILE A 2 13.55 38.11 6.61
CA ILE A 2 13.66 37.02 7.61
C ILE A 2 12.74 35.82 7.30
N SER A 3 11.45 36.01 7.03
CA SER A 3 10.52 34.90 6.70
C SER A 3 10.85 34.19 5.38
N ILE A 4 11.38 34.92 4.39
CA ILE A 4 11.76 34.38 3.07
C ILE A 4 13.04 33.53 3.19
N THR A 5 13.99 34.01 3.99
CA THR A 5 15.20 33.27 4.34
C THR A 5 14.90 32.06 5.23
N PHE A 6 13.97 32.20 6.18
CA PHE A 6 13.52 31.11 7.06
C PHE A 6 12.87 29.96 6.27
N LEU A 7 12.09 30.28 5.24
CA LEU A 7 11.48 29.29 4.34
C LEU A 7 12.43 28.85 3.21
N SER A 8 13.69 29.30 3.23
CA SER A 8 14.71 28.98 2.23
C SER A 8 14.30 29.27 0.77
N ILE A 9 13.45 30.29 0.52
CA ILE A 9 13.02 30.65 -0.84
C ILE A 9 14.09 31.50 -1.55
N GLY A 10 14.55 32.58 -0.91
CA GLY A 10 15.64 33.42 -1.39
C GLY A 10 15.44 34.09 -2.76
N TYR A 11 14.39 34.90 -2.94
CA TYR A 11 14.11 35.60 -4.22
C TYR A 11 15.25 36.51 -4.73
N GLY A 12 16.09 37.06 -3.84
CA GLY A 12 17.28 37.84 -4.21
C GLY A 12 17.02 39.33 -4.52
N ASP A 13 15.79 39.79 -4.36
CA ASP A 13 15.34 41.18 -4.50
C ASP A 13 15.78 42.09 -3.34
N MET A 14 15.92 41.53 -2.13
CA MET A 14 16.47 42.19 -0.96
C MET A 14 17.60 41.35 -0.34
N VAL A 15 18.80 41.93 -0.19
CA VAL A 15 20.00 41.24 0.31
C VAL A 15 20.66 42.05 1.43
N PRO A 16 21.08 41.44 2.56
CA PRO A 16 21.78 42.17 3.62
C PRO A 16 23.21 42.51 3.18
N HIS A 17 23.52 43.80 3.12
CA HIS A 17 24.86 44.28 2.76
C HIS A 17 25.82 44.39 3.96
N THR A 18 25.30 44.48 5.20
CA THR A 18 26.10 44.57 6.42
C THR A 18 26.55 43.19 6.92
N TYR A 19 27.72 43.12 7.55
CA TYR A 19 28.24 41.87 8.15
C TYR A 19 27.28 41.30 9.22
N CYS A 20 26.70 42.16 10.06
CA CYS A 20 25.69 41.75 11.05
C CYS A 20 24.42 41.21 10.37
N GLY A 21 23.94 41.83 9.29
CA GLY A 21 22.76 41.37 8.56
C GLY A 21 22.98 40.02 7.87
N LYS A 22 24.18 39.77 7.35
CA LYS A 22 24.57 38.46 6.79
C LYS A 22 24.59 37.38 7.87
N GLY A 23 25.12 37.69 9.06
CA GLY A 23 25.10 36.77 10.21
C GLY A 23 23.68 36.40 10.64
N VAL A 24 22.79 37.39 10.78
CA VAL A 24 21.37 37.16 11.13
C VAL A 24 20.66 36.32 10.06
N CYS A 25 20.92 36.56 8.78
CA CYS A 25 20.37 35.80 7.67
C CYS A 25 20.79 34.32 7.72
N LEU A 26 22.07 34.05 7.99
CA LEU A 26 22.59 32.68 8.13
C LEU A 26 21.94 31.94 9.31
N LEU A 27 21.90 32.57 10.48
CA LEU A 27 21.27 31.98 11.68
C LEU A 27 19.78 31.69 11.44
N THR A 28 19.07 32.61 10.79
CA THR A 28 17.66 32.44 10.44
C THR A 28 17.45 31.26 9.49
N GLY A 29 18.34 31.06 8.50
CA GLY A 29 18.29 29.92 7.59
C GLY A 29 18.52 28.59 8.30
N ILE A 30 19.49 28.52 9.22
CA ILE A 30 19.75 27.32 10.04
C ILE A 30 18.53 26.98 10.91
N MET A 31 17.95 27.98 11.57
CA MET A 31 16.73 27.80 12.35
C MET A 31 15.55 27.33 11.50
N GLY A 32 15.37 27.92 10.30
CA GLY A 32 14.33 27.53 9.35
C GLY A 32 14.44 26.07 8.88
N ALA A 33 15.65 25.64 8.56
CA ALA A 33 15.93 24.23 8.23
C ALA A 33 15.63 23.30 9.41
N GLY A 34 16.04 23.68 10.63
CA GLY A 34 15.75 22.91 11.85
C GLY A 34 14.25 22.78 12.13
N CYS A 35 13.50 23.88 12.03
CA CYS A 35 12.04 23.87 12.18
C CYS A 35 11.36 22.99 11.12
N THR A 36 11.80 23.06 9.87
CA THR A 36 11.27 22.23 8.79
C THR A 36 11.52 20.75 9.05
N ALA A 37 12.71 20.38 9.51
CA ALA A 37 13.05 19.01 9.87
C ALA A 37 12.16 18.48 11.01
N LEU A 38 11.92 19.29 12.05
CA LEU A 38 11.02 18.93 13.14
C LEU A 38 9.59 18.72 12.66
N VAL A 39 9.06 19.61 11.81
CA VAL A 39 7.72 19.48 11.24
C VAL A 39 7.59 18.20 10.42
N VAL A 40 8.56 17.91 9.55
CA VAL A 40 8.58 16.66 8.75
C VAL A 40 8.60 15.43 9.66
N ALA A 41 9.42 15.44 10.72
CA ALA A 41 9.49 14.33 11.67
C ALA A 41 8.15 14.11 12.42
N VAL A 42 7.49 15.20 12.84
CA VAL A 42 6.18 15.12 13.51
C VAL A 42 5.10 14.64 12.56
N VAL A 43 5.06 15.17 11.34
CA VAL A 43 4.11 14.75 10.30
C VAL A 43 4.29 13.28 9.97
N ALA A 44 5.53 12.80 9.80
CA ALA A 44 5.82 11.39 9.58
C ALA A 44 5.23 10.50 10.69
N ARG A 45 5.44 10.87 11.96
CA ARG A 45 4.86 10.13 13.11
C ARG A 45 3.33 10.16 13.17
N LYS A 46 2.70 11.23 12.68
CA LYS A 46 1.24 11.34 12.60
C LYS A 46 0.65 10.58 11.40
N LEU A 47 1.44 10.34 10.36
CA LEU A 47 1.06 9.54 9.19
C LEU A 47 1.27 8.04 9.40
N GLU A 48 2.13 7.64 10.33
CA GLU A 48 2.22 6.25 10.78
C GLU A 48 0.89 5.83 11.43
N LEU A 49 0.20 4.88 10.80
CA LEU A 49 -1.07 4.36 11.31
C LEU A 49 -0.88 3.80 12.72
N THR A 50 -1.80 4.12 13.61
CA THR A 50 -1.85 3.50 14.93
C THR A 50 -2.12 2.00 14.81
N LYS A 51 -1.76 1.22 15.85
CA LYS A 51 -2.00 -0.23 15.86
C LYS A 51 -3.48 -0.59 15.65
N ALA A 52 -4.39 0.20 16.22
CA ALA A 52 -5.83 0.00 16.09
C ALA A 52 -6.33 0.27 14.67
N GLU A 53 -5.91 1.38 14.05
CA GLU A 53 -6.26 1.70 12.65
C GLU A 53 -5.70 0.66 11.69
N LYS A 54 -4.47 0.19 11.91
CA LYS A 54 -3.87 -0.88 11.11
C LYS A 54 -4.66 -2.18 11.21
N HIS A 55 -5.17 -2.52 12.40
CA HIS A 55 -6.01 -3.71 12.59
C HIS A 55 -7.33 -3.61 11.81
N VAL A 56 -8.01 -2.45 11.92
CA VAL A 56 -9.26 -2.21 11.17
C VAL A 56 -9.00 -2.20 9.66
N HIS A 57 -7.92 -1.58 9.21
CA HIS A 57 -7.52 -1.55 7.80
C HIS A 57 -7.25 -2.97 7.28
N ASN A 58 -6.55 -3.80 8.04
CA ASN A 58 -6.27 -5.18 7.66
C ASN A 58 -7.57 -6.01 7.55
N PHE A 59 -8.47 -5.88 8.53
CA PHE A 59 -9.77 -6.55 8.51
C PHE A 59 -10.63 -6.13 7.30
N MET A 60 -10.63 -4.83 6.98
CA MET A 60 -11.35 -4.31 5.83
C MET A 60 -10.77 -4.85 4.52
N MET A 61 -9.44 -4.86 4.39
CA MET A 61 -8.73 -5.37 3.23
C MET A 61 -8.99 -6.88 3.02
N ASP A 62 -8.95 -7.69 4.07
CA ASP A 62 -9.26 -9.12 4.03
C ASP A 62 -10.71 -9.39 3.58
N THR A 63 -11.65 -8.60 4.09
CA THR A 63 -13.06 -8.70 3.69
C THR A 63 -13.24 -8.35 2.21
N GLN A 64 -12.57 -7.31 1.73
CA GLN A 64 -12.62 -6.92 0.31
C GLN A 64 -11.97 -7.97 -0.60
N LEU A 65 -10.81 -8.51 -0.21
CA LEU A 65 -10.12 -9.54 -0.98
C LEU A 65 -10.95 -10.81 -1.08
N THR A 66 -11.55 -11.25 0.03
CA THR A 66 -12.42 -12.43 0.04
C THR A 66 -13.61 -12.26 -0.91
N LYS A 67 -14.22 -11.07 -0.94
CA LYS A 67 -15.28 -10.74 -1.91
C LYS A 67 -14.76 -10.78 -3.35
N ARG A 68 -13.58 -10.23 -3.63
CA ARG A 68 -12.97 -10.24 -4.98
C ARG A 68 -12.64 -11.66 -5.45
N ILE A 69 -12.14 -12.53 -4.57
CA ILE A 69 -11.88 -13.95 -4.88
C ILE A 69 -13.17 -14.66 -5.28
N LYS A 70 -14.23 -14.52 -4.47
CA LYS A 70 -15.53 -15.14 -4.73
C LYS A 70 -16.12 -14.67 -6.06
N ASN A 71 -16.04 -13.37 -6.36
CA ASN A 71 -16.51 -12.81 -7.63
C ASN A 71 -15.69 -13.29 -8.83
N ALA A 72 -14.36 -13.32 -8.71
CA ALA A 72 -13.49 -13.81 -9.77
C ALA A 72 -13.74 -15.31 -10.04
N ALA A 73 -13.88 -16.12 -8.99
CA ALA A 73 -14.21 -17.55 -9.11
C ALA A 73 -15.58 -17.77 -9.78
N ALA A 74 -16.59 -16.99 -9.40
CA ALA A 74 -17.91 -17.04 -10.04
C ALA A 74 -17.82 -16.69 -11.54
N ASN A 75 -17.02 -15.68 -11.90
CA ASN A 75 -16.79 -15.32 -13.29
C ASN A 75 -16.07 -16.42 -14.08
N VAL A 76 -15.08 -17.10 -13.48
CA VAL A 76 -14.42 -18.25 -14.09
C VAL A 76 -15.44 -19.33 -14.43
N LEU A 77 -16.27 -19.75 -13.46
CA LEU A 77 -17.31 -20.76 -13.66
C LEU A 77 -18.32 -20.33 -14.73
N ARG A 78 -18.76 -19.07 -14.68
CA ARG A 78 -19.71 -18.49 -15.65
C ARG A 78 -19.19 -18.55 -17.08
N GLU A 79 -17.94 -18.13 -17.30
CA GLU A 79 -17.34 -18.15 -18.63
C GLU A 79 -17.03 -19.58 -19.10
N THR A 80 -16.59 -20.48 -18.21
CA THR A 80 -16.43 -21.92 -18.55
C THR A 80 -17.74 -22.52 -19.05
N TRP A 81 -18.85 -22.27 -18.34
CA TRP A 81 -20.17 -22.74 -18.75
C TRP A 81 -20.60 -22.14 -20.09
N LEU A 82 -20.40 -20.83 -20.30
CA LEU A 82 -20.77 -20.16 -21.56
C LEU A 82 -19.93 -20.65 -22.74
N ILE A 83 -18.64 -20.94 -22.54
CA ILE A 83 -17.78 -21.58 -23.55
C ILE A 83 -18.34 -22.96 -23.89
N TYR A 84 -18.62 -23.80 -22.90
CA TYR A 84 -19.19 -25.13 -23.09
C TYR A 84 -20.53 -25.08 -23.84
N LYS A 85 -21.43 -24.18 -23.42
CA LYS A 85 -22.72 -23.94 -24.08
C LYS A 85 -22.57 -23.58 -25.55
N HIS A 86 -21.67 -22.65 -25.88
CA HIS A 86 -21.49 -22.17 -27.25
C HIS A 86 -20.67 -23.10 -28.14
N THR A 87 -19.97 -24.09 -27.57
CA THR A 87 -19.16 -25.06 -28.33
C THR A 87 -19.78 -26.44 -28.45
N LYS A 88 -20.57 -26.90 -27.46
CA LYS A 88 -21.06 -28.28 -27.38
C LYS A 88 -22.58 -28.42 -27.37
N LEU A 89 -23.32 -27.43 -26.87
CA LEU A 89 -24.78 -27.53 -26.69
C LEU A 89 -25.60 -26.90 -27.85
N LEU A 90 -24.99 -26.05 -28.68
CA LEU A 90 -25.68 -25.41 -29.81
C LEU A 90 -25.42 -26.14 -31.13
N LYS A 91 -26.49 -26.34 -31.93
CA LYS A 91 -26.41 -26.96 -33.27
C LYS A 91 -25.55 -26.17 -34.27
N LYS A 92 -25.44 -24.85 -34.11
CA LYS A 92 -24.54 -23.98 -34.91
C LYS A 92 -23.56 -23.28 -33.97
N ILE A 93 -22.27 -23.45 -34.24
CA ILE A 93 -21.19 -22.87 -33.44
C ILE A 93 -20.90 -21.46 -33.95
N ASP A 94 -20.98 -20.47 -33.05
CA ASP A 94 -20.55 -19.09 -33.32
C ASP A 94 -19.14 -18.87 -32.77
N HIS A 95 -18.14 -18.95 -33.66
CA HIS A 95 -16.73 -18.77 -33.31
C HIS A 95 -16.42 -17.37 -32.76
N ALA A 96 -17.14 -16.31 -33.16
CA ALA A 96 -16.91 -14.96 -32.66
C ALA A 96 -17.32 -14.85 -31.18
N LYS A 97 -18.47 -15.45 -30.83
CA LYS A 97 -18.98 -15.47 -29.46
C LYS A 97 -18.13 -16.35 -28.54
N VAL A 98 -17.67 -17.51 -29.02
CA VAL A 98 -16.74 -18.38 -28.29
C VAL A 98 -15.42 -17.65 -27.98
N ARG A 99 -14.80 -16.98 -28.97
CA ARG A 99 -13.57 -16.20 -28.74
C ARG A 99 -13.76 -15.09 -27.70
N ARG A 100 -14.94 -14.44 -27.69
CA ARG A 100 -15.26 -13.42 -26.68
C ARG A 100 -15.33 -14.01 -25.27
N HIS A 101 -15.98 -15.17 -25.10
CA HIS A 101 -16.04 -15.86 -23.80
C HIS A 101 -14.69 -16.42 -23.36
N GLN A 102 -13.87 -16.92 -24.29
CA GLN A 102 -12.50 -17.36 -24.00
C GLN A 102 -11.61 -16.21 -23.48
N ARG A 103 -11.69 -15.02 -24.09
CA ARG A 103 -10.96 -13.84 -23.59
C ARG A 103 -11.39 -13.46 -22.18
N LYS A 104 -12.70 -13.44 -21.91
CA LYS A 104 -13.25 -13.14 -20.58
C LYS A 104 -12.87 -14.21 -19.54
N PHE A 105 -12.87 -15.48 -19.93
CA PHE A 105 -12.41 -16.58 -19.09
C PHE A 105 -10.94 -16.41 -18.70
N LEU A 106 -10.07 -16.12 -19.67
CA LEU A 106 -8.66 -15.89 -19.41
C LEU A 106 -8.45 -14.68 -18.49
N GLN A 107 -9.18 -13.59 -18.70
CA GLN A 107 -9.17 -12.42 -17.81
C GLN A 107 -9.60 -12.79 -16.39
N ALA A 108 -10.67 -13.57 -16.22
CA ALA A 108 -11.14 -14.02 -14.92
C ALA A 108 -10.11 -14.91 -14.20
N ILE A 109 -9.41 -15.79 -14.93
CA ILE A 109 -8.30 -16.59 -14.37
C ILE A 109 -7.14 -15.70 -13.92
N HIS A 110 -6.73 -14.74 -14.75
CA HIS A 110 -5.66 -13.81 -14.39
C HIS A 110 -6.02 -12.97 -13.16
N GLN A 111 -7.26 -12.47 -13.08
CA GLN A 111 -7.76 -11.78 -11.91
C GLN A 111 -7.75 -12.68 -10.67
N LEU A 112 -8.25 -13.92 -10.77
CA LEU A 112 -8.25 -14.86 -9.65
C LEU A 112 -6.81 -15.16 -9.16
N ARG A 113 -5.86 -15.35 -10.07
CA ARG A 113 -4.45 -15.56 -9.73
C ARG A 113 -3.84 -14.33 -9.05
N SER A 114 -4.11 -13.13 -9.59
CA SER A 114 -3.62 -11.87 -9.03
C SER A 114 -4.13 -11.65 -7.61
N VAL A 115 -5.44 -11.81 -7.38
CA VAL A 115 -6.04 -11.65 -6.04
C VAL A 115 -5.54 -12.73 -5.08
N LYS A 116 -5.33 -13.97 -5.54
CA LYS A 116 -4.72 -15.04 -4.71
C LYS A 116 -3.27 -14.74 -4.32
N MET A 117 -2.49 -14.09 -5.20
CA MET A 117 -1.13 -13.65 -4.87
C MET A 117 -1.14 -12.49 -3.86
N GLU A 118 -2.07 -11.56 -3.99
CA GLU A 118 -2.26 -10.46 -3.04
C GLU A 118 -2.67 -10.98 -1.65
N GLN A 119 -3.59 -11.95 -1.59
CA GLN A 119 -3.96 -12.63 -0.36
C GLN A 119 -2.78 -13.33 0.32
N ARG A 120 -1.90 -13.99 -0.45
CA ARG A 120 -0.68 -14.60 0.12
C ARG A 120 0.24 -13.57 0.74
N LYS A 121 0.49 -12.46 0.06
CA LYS A 121 1.34 -11.38 0.59
C LYS A 121 0.83 -10.86 1.94
N LEU A 122 -0.49 -10.69 2.09
CA LEU A 122 -1.07 -10.27 3.37
C LEU A 122 -0.94 -11.34 4.45
N SER A 123 -1.16 -12.61 4.09
CA SER A 123 -0.94 -13.72 5.01
C SER A 123 0.51 -13.80 5.48
N ASP A 124 1.47 -13.60 4.59
CA ASP A 124 2.90 -13.60 4.92
C ASP A 124 3.26 -12.42 5.84
N GLN A 125 2.68 -11.24 5.60
CA GLN A 125 2.80 -10.08 6.49
C GLN A 125 2.19 -10.32 7.88
N ALA A 126 1.07 -11.04 7.97
CA ALA A 126 0.49 -11.42 9.26
C ALA A 126 1.35 -12.47 9.98
N ASN A 127 1.86 -13.46 9.26
CA ASN A 127 2.69 -14.53 9.81
C ASN A 127 4.00 -14.00 10.37
N THR A 128 4.68 -13.08 9.68
CA THR A 128 5.92 -12.45 10.20
C THR A 128 5.74 -11.74 11.54
N LEU A 129 4.60 -11.09 11.78
CA LEU A 129 4.28 -10.47 13.08
C LEU A 129 4.03 -11.53 14.17
N VAL A 130 3.36 -12.62 13.82
CA VAL A 130 3.09 -13.74 14.73
C VAL A 130 4.40 -14.47 15.08
N ASP A 131 5.26 -14.73 14.11
CA ASP A 131 6.53 -15.41 14.32
C ASP A 131 7.47 -14.60 15.24
N LEU A 132 7.47 -13.27 15.12
CA LEU A 132 8.19 -12.40 16.05
C LEU A 132 7.67 -12.56 17.49
N SER A 133 6.35 -12.62 17.68
CA SER A 133 5.76 -12.81 19.02
C SER A 133 6.05 -14.20 19.61
N LYS A 134 6.05 -15.24 18.76
CA LYS A 134 6.40 -16.61 19.17
C LYS A 134 7.87 -16.73 19.53
N MET A 135 8.76 -16.06 18.80
CA MET A 135 10.18 -16.04 19.13
C MET A 135 10.41 -15.38 20.48
N GLN A 136 9.69 -14.31 20.81
CA GLN A 136 9.73 -13.72 22.14
C GLN A 136 9.23 -14.68 23.22
N SER A 137 8.10 -15.36 23.03
CA SER A 137 7.57 -16.29 24.03
C SER A 137 8.51 -17.47 24.28
N VAL A 138 9.05 -18.08 23.22
CA VAL A 138 10.02 -19.19 23.33
C VAL A 138 11.29 -18.74 24.04
N MET A 139 11.77 -17.53 23.75
CA MET A 139 12.95 -16.97 24.43
C MET A 139 12.68 -16.72 25.92
N TYR A 140 11.50 -16.23 26.27
CA TYR A 140 11.10 -16.08 27.68
C TYR A 140 11.08 -17.44 28.38
N ASP A 141 10.40 -18.44 27.81
CA ASP A 141 10.32 -19.79 28.39
C ASP A 141 11.72 -20.39 28.63
N LEU A 142 12.63 -20.25 27.66
CA LEU A 142 14.02 -20.73 27.77
C LEU A 142 14.83 -20.04 28.87
N ILE A 143 14.56 -18.77 29.14
CA ILE A 143 15.20 -18.00 30.24
C ILE A 143 14.62 -18.41 31.59
N THR A 144 13.32 -18.70 31.66
CA THR A 144 12.66 -19.12 32.91
C THR A 144 12.98 -20.56 33.31
N GLU A 145 13.36 -21.42 32.36
CA GLU A 145 13.82 -22.79 32.62
C GLU A 145 15.30 -22.88 33.07
N LEU A 146 16.03 -21.75 33.11
CA LEU A 146 17.42 -21.66 33.55
C LEU A 146 17.53 -21.30 35.04
#